data_AF-A0ABD2PIX2-F1
#
_entry.id   AF-A0ABD2PIX2-F1
#
_cell.length_a   1.000
_cell.length_b   1.000
_cell.length_c   1.000
_cell.angle_alpha   90.00
_cell.angle_beta   90.00
_cell.angle_gamma   90.00
#
_symmetry.space_group_name_H-M   'P 1'
#
loop_
_entity.id
_entity.type
_entity.pdbx_description
1 polymer ?
#
loop_
_entity_poly.entity_id
_entity_poly.type
_entity_poly.pdbx_seq_one_letter_code
_entity_poly.pdbx_strand_id
1 'polypeptide(L)'
;HTGLYHTQDVSDSKKSEDIALNSHHNYFLLADNGTANKFGSEICLRRRLEQFLAQQPIDWRRYGGPKSRVPVVGLLIEGGAQTFRSVFELVTGRKPVPIVICDGSGRAADLLAFMHRFCNEDGFVSHSIPFHHSIIDLHKLSFAQLVIRLKIK
;
A
#
# COMPACT_ATOMS: atom_id res chain seq x y z
N HIS A 1 8.46 0.13 -2.91
CA HIS A 1 9.56 0.20 -1.93
C HIS A 1 9.17 -0.59 -0.70
N THR A 2 9.89 -1.68 -0.48
CA THR A 2 9.59 -2.73 0.49
C THR A 2 9.82 -2.20 1.90
N GLY A 3 8.74 -1.84 2.59
CA GLY A 3 8.74 -1.90 4.05
C GLY A 3 8.64 -3.37 4.40
N LEU A 4 9.76 -3.98 4.79
CA LEU A 4 9.75 -5.31 5.40
C LEU A 4 9.02 -5.18 6.74
N TYR A 5 7.69 -5.34 6.72
CA TYR A 5 6.93 -5.58 7.93
C TYR A 5 7.14 -7.05 8.32
N HIS A 6 8.29 -7.36 8.89
CA HIS A 6 8.47 -8.68 9.48
C HIS A 6 7.67 -8.73 10.79
N THR A 7 6.74 -9.69 10.85
CA THR A 7 6.05 -10.14 12.06
C THR A 7 7.07 -10.76 13.01
N GLN A 8 7.22 -10.19 14.21
CA GLN A 8 7.82 -10.92 15.32
C GLN A 8 6.77 -11.91 15.86
N ASP A 9 6.81 -13.14 15.37
CA ASP A 9 6.39 -14.28 16.17
C ASP A 9 7.45 -14.52 17.25
N VAL A 10 6.97 -14.75 18.47
CA VAL A 10 7.76 -14.84 19.70
C VAL A 10 8.54 -16.15 19.75
N SER A 11 9.88 -16.08 19.84
CA SER A 11 10.69 -17.02 20.62
C SER A 11 12.08 -16.45 20.94
N ASP A 12 12.35 -16.34 22.24
CA ASP A 12 13.61 -16.18 22.96
C ASP A 12 14.92 -15.89 22.18
N SER A 13 15.32 -14.61 22.14
CA SER A 13 16.63 -14.09 22.62
C SER A 13 16.89 -12.67 22.08
N LYS A 14 17.18 -11.74 23.00
CA LYS A 14 17.39 -10.31 22.73
C LYS A 14 18.66 -10.05 21.90
N LYS A 15 18.49 -9.74 20.63
CA LYS A 15 19.32 -8.78 19.87
C LYS A 15 18.41 -8.10 18.85
N SER A 16 18.37 -6.77 18.87
CA SER A 16 17.81 -6.02 17.74
C SER A 16 18.69 -6.33 16.54
N GLU A 17 18.20 -7.12 15.59
CA GLU A 17 18.90 -7.31 14.33
C GLU A 17 18.88 -5.98 13.57
N ASP A 18 20.05 -5.35 13.49
CA ASP A 18 20.25 -4.21 12.60
C ASP A 18 19.96 -4.67 11.17
N ILE A 19 18.90 -4.10 10.57
CA ILE A 19 18.53 -4.42 9.20
C ILE A 19 19.46 -3.64 8.26
N ALA A 20 20.31 -4.37 7.54
CA ALA A 20 21.21 -3.78 6.55
C ALA A 20 20.44 -3.16 5.37
N LEU A 21 21.00 -2.09 4.80
CA LEU A 21 20.49 -1.47 3.58
C LEU A 21 20.70 -2.40 2.36
N ASN A 22 19.75 -2.40 1.42
CA ASN A 22 19.87 -3.21 0.20
C ASN A 22 20.74 -2.51 -0.86
N SER A 23 21.84 -3.17 -1.25
CA SER A 23 22.84 -2.68 -2.21
C SER A 23 22.35 -2.50 -3.65
N HIS A 24 21.17 -3.04 -4.01
CA HIS A 24 20.58 -2.87 -5.34
C HIS A 24 19.84 -1.52 -5.51
N HIS A 25 19.80 -0.67 -4.47
CA HIS A 25 19.26 0.68 -4.55
C HIS A 25 20.34 1.71 -4.91
N ASN A 26 20.01 2.62 -5.83
CA ASN A 26 20.92 3.71 -6.24
C ASN A 26 20.97 4.87 -5.24
N TYR A 27 19.90 5.09 -4.48
CA TYR A 27 19.75 6.22 -3.57
C TYR A 27 19.07 5.80 -2.28
N PHE A 28 19.45 6.40 -1.16
CA PHE A 28 18.85 6.18 0.15
C PHE A 28 18.37 7.49 0.76
N LEU A 29 17.17 7.46 1.33
CA LEU A 29 16.64 8.55 2.13
C LEU A 29 16.38 8.03 3.54
N LEU A 30 17.13 8.54 4.51
CA LEU A 30 17.08 8.08 5.90
C LEU A 30 16.19 9.04 6.71
N ALA A 31 15.12 8.50 7.30
CA ALA A 31 14.18 9.26 8.11
C ALA A 31 14.49 9.04 9.61
N ASP A 32 15.07 10.06 10.24
CA ASP A 32 15.38 10.03 11.67
C ASP A 32 14.31 10.77 12.49
N ASN A 33 13.92 10.17 13.61
CA ASN A 33 13.03 10.75 14.62
C ASN A 33 13.65 10.73 16.04
N GLY A 34 14.95 10.44 16.16
CA GLY A 34 15.69 10.36 17.42
C GLY A 34 15.43 9.09 18.23
N THR A 35 14.69 8.11 17.69
CA THR A 35 14.41 6.83 18.37
C THR A 35 15.14 5.67 17.72
N ALA A 36 15.66 4.74 18.52
CA ALA A 36 16.26 3.50 18.04
C ALA A 36 15.25 2.35 18.09
N ASN A 37 15.40 1.37 17.20
CA ASN A 37 14.61 0.13 17.15
C ASN A 37 13.09 0.34 17.03
N LYS A 38 12.66 1.45 16.40
CA LYS A 38 11.25 1.71 16.09
C LYS A 38 11.07 1.88 14.59
N PHE A 39 10.09 1.17 14.05
CA PHE A 39 9.68 1.30 12.65
C PHE A 39 8.65 2.41 12.47
N GLY A 40 8.58 2.98 11.28
CA GLY A 40 7.52 3.90 10.87
C GLY A 40 7.89 5.39 10.86
N SER A 41 9.13 5.76 11.20
CA SER A 41 9.61 7.15 11.08
C SER A 41 9.55 7.65 9.63
N GLU A 42 9.69 6.74 8.68
CA GLU A 42 9.70 7.00 7.25
C GLU A 42 8.29 7.25 6.67
N ILE A 43 7.23 6.80 7.33
CA ILE A 43 5.86 6.81 6.79
C ILE A 43 5.43 8.25 6.43
N CYS A 44 5.66 9.19 7.34
CA CYS A 44 5.28 10.59 7.12
C CYS A 44 6.11 11.24 6.00
N LEU A 45 7.42 10.99 6.00
CA LEU A 45 8.34 11.50 4.97
C LEU A 45 7.95 10.99 3.58
N ARG A 46 7.74 9.67 3.46
CA ARG A 46 7.32 9.02 2.23
C ARG A 46 6.03 9.61 1.68
N ARG A 47 5.00 9.73 2.53
CA ARG A 47 3.69 10.26 2.11
C ARG A 47 3.78 11.71 1.62
N ARG A 48 4.53 12.56 2.32
CA ARG A 48 4.73 13.96 1.90
C ARG A 48 5.52 14.06 0.60
N LEU A 49 6.54 13.23 0.43
CA LEU A 49 7.34 13.16 -0.79
C LEU A 49 6.49 12.72 -1.99
N GLU A 50 5.75 11.62 -1.87
CA GLU A 50 4.85 11.13 -2.92
C GLU A 50 3.83 12.21 -3.33
N GLN A 51 3.23 12.91 -2.36
CA GLN A 51 2.31 14.02 -2.62
C GLN A 51 2.97 15.23 -3.28
N PHE A 52 4.21 15.55 -2.89
CA PHE A 52 4.97 16.64 -3.48
C PHE A 52 5.32 16.32 -4.94
N LEU A 53 5.79 15.09 -5.21
CA LEU A 53 6.11 14.61 -6.55
C LEU A 53 4.89 14.61 -7.46
N ALA A 54 3.74 14.12 -6.98
CA ALA A 54 2.48 14.11 -7.72
C ALA A 54 2.00 15.52 -8.18
N GLN A 55 2.54 16.58 -7.57
CA GLN A 55 2.22 17.96 -7.93
C GLN A 55 3.23 18.59 -8.88
N GLN A 56 4.38 17.95 -9.08
CA GLN A 56 5.42 18.49 -9.95
C GLN A 56 4.95 18.47 -11.40
N PRO A 57 5.09 19.59 -12.13
CA PRO A 57 4.77 19.64 -13.53
C PRO A 57 5.80 18.81 -14.31
N ILE A 58 5.32 18.03 -15.28
CA ILE A 58 6.18 17.40 -16.28
C ILE A 58 5.90 18.07 -17.63
N ASP A 59 6.96 18.54 -18.27
CA ASP A 59 6.86 19.10 -19.61
C ASP A 59 6.99 18.00 -20.66
N TRP A 60 5.84 17.50 -21.14
CA TRP A 60 5.78 16.55 -22.25
C TRP A 60 5.78 17.23 -23.63
N ARG A 61 5.93 18.57 -23.70
CA ARG A 61 5.90 19.30 -24.98
C ARG A 61 7.00 18.85 -25.94
N ARG A 62 8.16 18.41 -25.41
CA ARG A 62 9.26 17.85 -26.22
C ARG A 62 8.88 16.54 -26.95
N TYR A 63 7.80 15.89 -26.52
CA TYR A 63 7.27 14.65 -27.10
C TYR A 63 5.85 14.83 -27.67
N GLY A 64 5.44 16.08 -27.95
CA GLY A 64 4.17 16.39 -28.63
C GLY A 64 2.90 16.25 -27.80
N GLY A 65 3.00 16.12 -26.47
CA GLY A 65 1.83 15.98 -25.60
C GLY A 65 1.64 17.14 -24.61
N PRO A 66 0.52 17.10 -23.86
CA PRO A 66 0.12 18.20 -22.99
C PRO A 66 1.04 18.33 -21.76
N LYS A 67 1.03 19.51 -21.14
CA LYS A 67 1.58 19.65 -19.78
C LYS A 67 0.83 18.70 -18.85
N SER A 68 1.57 17.85 -18.14
CA SER A 68 1.00 16.89 -17.20
C SER A 68 1.66 17.03 -15.83
N ARG A 69 1.22 16.22 -14.87
CA ARG A 69 1.86 16.07 -13.56
C ARG A 69 2.42 14.66 -13.43
N VAL A 70 3.32 14.45 -12.49
CA VAL A 70 3.85 13.12 -12.20
C VAL A 70 2.72 12.19 -11.76
N PRO A 71 2.44 11.10 -12.51
CA PRO A 71 1.47 10.10 -12.06
C PRO A 71 2.07 9.30 -10.90
N VAL A 72 1.28 9.11 -9.84
CA VAL A 72 1.65 8.26 -8.70
C VAL A 72 0.62 7.15 -8.60
N VAL A 73 1.12 5.91 -8.54
CA VAL A 73 0.31 4.70 -8.40
C VAL A 73 0.93 3.84 -7.29
N GLY A 74 0.09 3.32 -6.40
CA GLY A 74 0.51 2.35 -5.39
C GLY A 74 0.53 0.93 -5.96
N LEU A 75 1.51 0.14 -5.58
CA LEU A 75 1.57 -1.29 -5.87
C LEU A 75 1.56 -2.06 -4.55
N LEU A 76 0.58 -2.95 -4.40
CA LEU A 76 0.43 -3.80 -3.24
C LEU A 76 0.82 -5.24 -3.58
N ILE A 77 1.90 -5.71 -2.96
CA ILE A 77 2.39 -7.09 -3.01
C ILE A 77 2.52 -7.56 -1.57
N GLU A 78 1.83 -8.66 -1.25
CA GLU A 78 1.61 -9.10 0.13
C GLU A 78 1.15 -7.97 1.06
N GLY A 79 1.33 -8.12 2.37
CA GLY A 79 1.14 -7.07 3.37
C GLY A 79 0.86 -7.64 4.75
N GLY A 80 0.85 -6.78 5.76
CA GLY A 80 0.49 -7.12 7.14
C GLY A 80 -0.76 -6.37 7.59
N ALA A 81 -1.09 -6.41 8.87
CA ALA A 81 -2.27 -5.72 9.40
C ALA A 81 -2.25 -4.19 9.15
N GLN A 82 -1.08 -3.55 9.21
CA GLN A 82 -0.94 -2.11 8.94
C GLN A 82 -1.24 -1.73 7.48
N THR A 83 -1.11 -2.68 6.56
CA THR A 83 -1.38 -2.46 5.13
C THR A 83 -2.82 -2.01 4.89
N PHE A 84 -3.81 -2.55 5.62
CA PHE A 84 -5.21 -2.15 5.47
C PHE A 84 -5.41 -0.67 5.77
N ARG A 85 -4.78 -0.19 6.85
CA ARG A 85 -4.80 1.22 7.23
C ARG A 85 -4.12 2.09 6.16
N SER A 86 -2.94 1.69 5.69
CA SER A 86 -2.23 2.43 4.64
C SER A 86 -3.04 2.53 3.34
N VAL A 87 -3.62 1.41 2.89
CA VAL A 87 -4.50 1.36 1.71
C VAL A 87 -5.71 2.26 1.91
N PHE A 88 -6.40 2.13 3.06
CA PHE A 88 -7.53 2.98 3.40
C PHE A 88 -7.17 4.46 3.34
N GLU A 89 -6.06 4.87 3.96
CA GLU A 89 -5.62 6.26 3.99
C GLU A 89 -5.21 6.79 2.61
N LEU A 90 -4.67 5.94 1.73
CA LEU A 90 -4.30 6.30 0.37
C LEU A 90 -5.51 6.51 -0.54
N VAL A 91 -6.54 5.66 -0.43
CA VAL A 91 -7.74 5.74 -1.28
C VAL A 91 -8.76 6.75 -0.77
N THR A 92 -8.89 6.94 0.55
CA THR A 92 -9.86 7.88 1.15
C THR A 92 -9.28 9.25 1.48
N GLY A 93 -7.96 9.44 1.30
CA GLY A 93 -7.29 10.70 1.59
C GLY A 93 -7.74 11.84 0.69
N ARG A 94 -7.37 13.09 1.07
CA ARG A 94 -7.68 14.31 0.28
C ARG A 94 -7.21 14.26 -1.18
N LYS A 95 -6.17 13.48 -1.47
CA LYS A 95 -5.68 13.18 -2.82
C LYS A 95 -5.60 11.67 -2.95
N PRO A 96 -6.65 11.02 -3.47
CA PRO A 96 -6.67 9.57 -3.63
C PRO A 96 -5.54 9.09 -4.54
N VAL A 97 -4.85 8.03 -4.12
CA VAL A 97 -3.82 7.36 -4.93
C VAL A 97 -4.41 6.04 -5.45
N PRO A 98 -4.43 5.80 -6.78
CA PRO A 98 -4.86 4.52 -7.31
C PRO A 98 -3.89 3.41 -6.88
N ILE A 99 -4.43 2.24 -6.53
CA ILE A 99 -3.63 1.11 -6.05
C ILE A 99 -3.87 -0.13 -6.92
N VAL A 100 -2.79 -0.70 -7.40
CA VAL A 100 -2.73 -1.99 -8.09
C VAL A 100 -2.50 -3.08 -7.04
N ILE A 101 -3.37 -4.08 -7.01
CA ILE A 101 -3.25 -5.21 -6.08
C ILE A 101 -2.80 -6.45 -6.85
N CYS A 102 -1.68 -7.04 -6.40
CA CYS A 102 -1.18 -8.31 -6.91
C CYS A 102 -1.89 -9.48 -6.24
N ASP A 103 -2.99 -9.91 -6.86
CA ASP A 103 -3.77 -11.08 -6.48
C ASP A 103 -2.96 -12.39 -6.64
N GLY A 104 -2.92 -13.20 -5.59
CA GLY A 104 -2.08 -14.39 -5.47
C GLY A 104 -0.68 -14.10 -4.91
N SER A 105 -0.39 -12.85 -4.50
CA SER A 105 0.88 -12.55 -3.84
C SER A 105 0.91 -12.97 -2.37
N GLY A 106 -0.26 -13.12 -1.72
CA GLY A 106 -0.37 -13.58 -0.32
C GLY A 106 -0.85 -12.50 0.66
N ARG A 107 -1.08 -12.93 1.91
CA ARG A 107 -1.43 -12.10 3.09
C ARG A 107 -2.51 -11.04 2.80
N ALA A 108 -2.26 -9.76 3.13
CA ALA A 108 -3.23 -8.68 3.02
C ALA A 108 -3.67 -8.39 1.57
N ALA A 109 -2.77 -8.59 0.59
CA ALA A 109 -3.08 -8.36 -0.83
C ALA A 109 -4.16 -9.33 -1.31
N ASP A 110 -4.06 -10.61 -0.96
CA ASP A 110 -5.05 -11.62 -1.35
C ASP A 110 -6.39 -11.39 -0.65
N LEU A 111 -6.40 -10.97 0.62
CA LEU A 111 -7.64 -10.64 1.29
C LEU A 111 -8.36 -9.46 0.62
N LEU A 112 -7.62 -8.39 0.29
CA LEU A 112 -8.20 -7.23 -0.42
C LEU A 112 -8.66 -7.60 -1.84
N ALA A 113 -7.89 -8.41 -2.56
CA ALA A 113 -8.28 -8.92 -3.88
C ALA A 113 -9.53 -9.81 -3.80
N PHE A 114 -9.62 -10.67 -2.78
CA PHE A 114 -10.79 -11.48 -2.51
C PHE A 114 -12.01 -10.60 -2.22
N MET A 115 -11.92 -9.67 -1.27
CA MET A 115 -13.01 -8.77 -0.92
C MET A 115 -13.53 -8.01 -2.15
N HIS A 116 -12.63 -7.47 -2.98
CA HIS A 116 -13.00 -6.80 -4.23
C HIS A 116 -13.79 -7.69 -5.20
N ARG A 117 -13.54 -9.01 -5.23
CA ARG A 117 -14.28 -9.94 -6.12
C ARG A 117 -15.69 -10.26 -5.63
N PHE A 118 -15.95 -10.17 -4.33
CA PHE A 118 -17.21 -10.62 -3.72
C PHE A 118 -18.06 -9.47 -3.15
N CYS A 119 -17.56 -8.24 -3.18
CA CYS A 119 -18.37 -7.06 -2.91
C CYS A 119 -19.32 -6.78 -4.08
N ASN A 120 -20.60 -6.67 -3.77
CA ASN A 120 -21.62 -6.14 -4.67
C ASN A 120 -21.41 -4.62 -4.87
N GLU A 121 -22.08 -4.01 -5.85
CA GLU A 121 -21.99 -2.56 -6.10
C GLU A 121 -22.37 -1.71 -4.87
N ASP A 122 -23.17 -2.26 -3.96
CA ASP A 122 -23.57 -1.65 -2.69
C ASP A 122 -22.51 -1.75 -1.58
N GLY A 123 -21.36 -2.37 -1.86
CA GLY A 123 -20.27 -2.57 -0.90
C GLY A 123 -20.50 -3.72 0.11
N PHE A 124 -21.61 -4.45 -0.01
CA PHE A 124 -21.88 -5.65 0.78
C PHE A 124 -21.29 -6.88 0.13
N VAL A 125 -20.73 -7.77 0.94
CA VAL A 125 -20.24 -9.06 0.47
C VAL A 125 -21.43 -9.99 0.25
N SER A 126 -21.49 -10.69 -0.89
CA SER A 126 -22.60 -11.59 -1.21
C SER A 126 -22.82 -12.65 -0.13
N HIS A 127 -24.06 -13.02 0.19
CA HIS A 127 -24.41 -13.92 1.30
C HIS A 127 -23.91 -15.38 1.13
N SER A 128 -23.21 -15.70 0.04
CA SER A 128 -22.74 -17.04 -0.32
C SER A 128 -21.25 -17.30 0.00
N ILE A 129 -20.66 -16.56 0.94
CA ILE A 129 -19.22 -16.67 1.23
C ILE A 129 -18.96 -17.66 2.37
N PRO A 130 -17.98 -18.58 2.26
CA PRO A 130 -17.73 -19.64 3.26
C PRO A 130 -17.11 -19.16 4.58
N PHE A 131 -17.13 -17.87 4.90
CA PHE A 131 -16.54 -17.37 6.13
C PHE A 131 -17.58 -17.32 7.25
N HIS A 132 -17.37 -18.18 8.25
CA HIS A 132 -18.22 -18.31 9.43
C HIS A 132 -18.18 -17.00 10.25
N HIS A 133 -19.13 -16.11 9.99
CA HIS A 133 -19.73 -15.12 10.88
C HIS A 133 -18.83 -14.20 11.76
N SER A 134 -17.61 -13.86 11.36
CA SER A 134 -16.85 -12.80 12.02
C SER A 134 -15.87 -12.17 11.04
N ILE A 135 -15.76 -10.84 11.07
CA ILE A 135 -14.89 -10.00 10.23
C ILE A 135 -15.57 -9.58 8.92
N ILE A 136 -16.32 -8.47 8.97
CA ILE A 136 -16.06 -7.24 8.20
C ILE A 136 -17.28 -6.34 8.39
N ASP A 137 -17.16 -5.38 9.31
CA ASP A 137 -18.02 -4.20 9.36
C ASP A 137 -17.20 -3.02 8.79
N LEU A 138 -16.83 -3.12 7.51
CA LEU A 138 -16.21 -2.03 6.76
C LEU A 138 -17.30 -1.24 6.02
N HIS A 139 -18.22 -0.68 6.80
CA HIS A 139 -19.19 0.26 6.27
C HIS A 139 -18.45 1.42 5.56
N LYS A 140 -18.71 1.53 4.25
CA LYS A 140 -18.34 2.64 3.33
C LYS A 140 -16.89 2.71 2.85
N LEU A 141 -16.22 1.58 2.63
CA LEU A 141 -15.16 1.57 1.62
C LEU A 141 -15.80 1.55 0.23
N SER A 142 -16.06 2.73 -0.33
CA SER A 142 -16.33 2.87 -1.76
C SER A 142 -15.08 2.44 -2.53
N PHE A 143 -14.94 1.13 -2.78
CA PHE A 143 -13.86 0.51 -3.54
C PHE A 143 -13.97 0.78 -5.05
N ALA A 144 -14.74 1.78 -5.46
CA ALA A 144 -14.93 2.13 -6.87
C ALA A 144 -13.74 2.86 -7.51
N GLN A 145 -12.68 3.18 -6.75
CA GLN A 145 -11.49 3.83 -7.30
C GLN A 145 -10.43 2.80 -7.70
N LEU A 146 -10.63 2.27 -8.91
CA LEU A 146 -9.65 1.64 -9.81
C LEU A 146 -8.62 0.74 -9.12
N VAL A 147 -9.08 -0.41 -8.61
CA VAL A 147 -8.21 -1.58 -8.37
C VAL A 147 -7.89 -2.20 -9.73
N ILE A 148 -6.74 -1.85 -10.32
CA ILE A 148 -6.26 -2.56 -11.51
C ILE A 148 -5.67 -3.89 -11.04
N ARG A 149 -6.27 -5.01 -11.45
CA ARG A 149 -5.76 -6.35 -11.20
C ARG A 149 -4.66 -6.67 -12.20
N LEU A 150 -3.43 -6.86 -11.75
CA LEU A 150 -2.37 -7.48 -12.56
C LEU A 150 -2.31 -8.96 -12.21
N LYS A 151 -2.65 -9.83 -13.17
CA LYS A 151 -2.32 -11.26 -13.10
C LYS A 151 -0.89 -11.42 -13.65
N ILE A 152 0.07 -11.72 -12.77
CA ILE A 152 1.38 -12.19 -13.21
C ILE A 152 1.22 -13.68 -13.53
N LYS A 153 1.42 -14.06 -14.79
CA LYS A 153 1.41 -15.47 -15.25
C LYS A 153 2.81 -16.06 -15.15
#